data_AF-A0A2L2XCG3-F1
#
_entry.id   AF-A0A2L2XCG3-F1
#
_cell.length_a   1.000
_cell.length_b   1.000
_cell.length_c   1.000
_cell.angle_alpha   90.00
_cell.angle_beta   90.00
_cell.angle_gamma   90.00
#
_symmetry.space_group_name_H-M   'P 1'
#
loop_
_entity.id
_entity.type
_entity.pdbx_description
1 polymer ?
#
loop_
_entity_poly.entity_id
_entity_poly.type
_entity_poly.pdbx_seq_one_letter_code
_entity_poly.pdbx_strand_id
1 'polypeptide(L)'
;MKKFKSHPDKTEFDSVVRSLPREVLVDIYNENPKIVNFDKSLEATLFYSWAGGIYNNANDKIYLRGDENFNAMIFAHELGHAIANTKTGPDGAATWGVVDEKFTETYEKELQAFYEAGLTQEDCYGASSPQEAFAEAYALLTVPSQTKELDYKYLETYFPETILQAQRVLEETRELGQEERGRKVKS
;
A
#
# COMPACT_ATOMS: atom_id res chain seq x y z
N MET A 1 22.42 17.35 -25.65
CA MET A 1 21.56 16.28 -25.12
C MET A 1 22.29 15.60 -23.96
N LYS A 2 21.86 15.82 -22.72
CA LYS A 2 22.40 15.07 -21.57
C LYS A 2 21.78 13.67 -21.59
N LYS A 3 22.63 12.64 -21.58
CA LYS A 3 22.21 11.24 -21.43
C LYS A 3 21.67 11.07 -20.01
N PHE A 4 20.40 10.71 -19.88
CA PHE A 4 19.81 10.32 -18.61
C PHE A 4 20.45 8.99 -18.17
N LYS A 5 21.09 9.00 -17.00
CA LYS A 5 21.60 7.77 -16.40
C LYS A 5 20.41 6.93 -15.96
N SER A 6 20.45 5.69 -16.41
CA SER A 6 19.50 4.61 -16.19
C SER A 6 19.47 4.18 -14.73
N HIS A 7 18.24 4.03 -14.22
CA HIS A 7 17.81 3.20 -13.10
C HIS A 7 18.38 3.54 -11.70
N PRO A 8 17.57 3.40 -10.63
CA PRO A 8 18.10 3.42 -9.28
C PRO A 8 19.16 2.32 -9.15
N ASP A 9 20.24 2.64 -8.44
CA ASP A 9 21.33 1.70 -8.18
C ASP A 9 20.72 0.46 -7.51
N LYS A 10 20.91 -0.73 -8.08
CA LYS A 10 20.31 -2.00 -7.60
C LYS A 10 20.59 -2.26 -6.11
N THR A 11 21.65 -1.66 -5.59
CA THR A 11 22.13 -1.74 -4.21
C THR A 11 21.22 -1.05 -3.20
N GLU A 12 20.59 0.08 -3.53
CA GLU A 12 19.65 0.75 -2.62
C GLU A 12 18.33 -0.01 -2.54
N PHE A 13 17.82 -0.49 -3.67
CA PHE A 13 16.64 -1.38 -3.73
C PHE A 13 16.86 -2.66 -2.93
N ASP A 14 17.99 -3.34 -3.13
CA ASP A 14 18.30 -4.57 -2.40
C ASP A 14 18.41 -4.36 -0.89
N SER A 15 19.03 -3.26 -0.44
CA SER A 15 19.16 -2.95 0.99
C SER A 15 17.79 -2.72 1.65
N VAL A 16 16.91 -2.08 0.91
CA VAL A 16 15.58 -1.67 1.34
C VAL A 16 14.60 -2.85 1.37
N VAL A 17 14.53 -3.60 0.28
CA VAL A 17 13.70 -4.82 0.18
C VAL A 17 14.14 -5.82 1.24
N ARG A 18 15.44 -5.94 1.53
CA ARG A 18 15.94 -6.80 2.63
C ARG A 18 15.56 -6.32 4.04
N SER A 19 15.19 -5.05 4.19
CA SER A 19 14.74 -4.48 5.48
C SER A 19 13.23 -4.61 5.70
N LEU A 20 12.47 -4.91 4.62
CA LEU A 20 11.05 -5.16 4.73
C LEU A 20 10.81 -6.48 5.49
N PRO A 21 9.77 -6.54 6.33
CA PRO A 21 9.25 -7.79 6.82
C PRO A 21 9.08 -8.79 5.67
N ARG A 22 9.41 -10.06 5.93
CA ARG A 22 9.37 -11.13 4.92
C ARG A 22 8.00 -11.21 4.25
N GLU A 23 6.98 -10.85 4.99
CA GLU A 23 5.59 -10.85 4.61
C GLU A 23 5.30 -9.84 3.49
N VAL A 24 5.88 -8.63 3.56
CA VAL A 24 5.76 -7.61 2.49
C VAL A 24 6.40 -8.10 1.19
N LEU A 25 7.50 -8.86 1.29
CA LEU A 25 8.20 -9.39 0.13
C LEU A 25 7.38 -10.42 -0.65
N VAL A 26 6.52 -11.16 0.06
CA VAL A 26 5.56 -12.06 -0.58
C VAL A 26 4.52 -11.25 -1.33
N ASP A 27 4.03 -10.17 -0.72
CA ASP A 27 2.97 -9.34 -1.28
C ASP A 27 3.46 -8.57 -2.53
N ILE A 28 4.68 -8.01 -2.51
CA ILE A 28 5.34 -7.41 -3.70
C ILE A 28 5.46 -8.42 -4.84
N TYR A 29 5.81 -9.68 -4.54
CA TYR A 29 5.99 -10.69 -5.56
C TYR A 29 4.65 -11.10 -6.21
N ASN A 30 3.57 -11.11 -5.43
CA ASN A 30 2.24 -11.48 -5.91
C ASN A 30 1.60 -10.36 -6.74
N GLU A 31 1.72 -9.10 -6.29
CA GLU A 31 1.15 -7.96 -7.01
C GLU A 31 2.05 -7.46 -8.14
N ASN A 32 3.35 -7.76 -8.07
CA ASN A 32 4.38 -7.39 -9.05
C ASN A 32 4.47 -5.88 -9.41
N PRO A 33 4.21 -4.91 -8.50
CA PRO A 33 4.37 -3.51 -8.83
C PRO A 33 5.85 -3.18 -9.06
N LYS A 34 6.13 -2.30 -10.02
CA LYS A 34 7.50 -1.84 -10.29
C LYS A 34 7.84 -0.63 -9.42
N ILE A 35 8.85 -0.77 -8.56
CA ILE A 35 9.32 0.35 -7.73
C ILE A 35 10.17 1.32 -8.55
N VAL A 36 9.90 2.62 -8.42
CA VAL A 36 10.67 3.71 -9.04
C VAL A 36 10.99 4.79 -8.01
N ASN A 37 12.27 5.04 -7.77
CA ASN A 37 12.70 6.11 -6.86
C ASN A 37 12.74 7.48 -7.60
N PHE A 38 12.18 8.53 -7.01
CA PHE A 38 12.23 9.90 -7.53
C PHE A 38 13.30 10.74 -6.86
N ASP A 39 14.17 11.36 -7.65
CA ASP A 39 14.97 12.49 -7.19
C ASP A 39 14.08 13.74 -7.03
N LYS A 40 14.40 14.63 -6.08
CA LYS A 40 13.79 15.97 -5.89
C LYS A 40 13.67 16.77 -7.18
N SER A 41 14.57 16.54 -8.13
CA SER A 41 14.54 17.18 -9.44
C SER A 41 13.41 16.67 -10.37
N LEU A 42 12.92 15.45 -10.15
CA LEU A 42 11.78 14.82 -10.84
C LEU A 42 10.46 15.02 -10.09
N GLU A 43 10.48 15.27 -8.77
CA GLU A 43 9.28 15.67 -8.00
C GLU A 43 8.59 16.89 -8.61
N ALA A 44 9.35 17.87 -9.11
CA ALA A 44 8.78 19.08 -9.72
C ALA A 44 7.97 18.80 -11.01
N THR A 45 8.12 17.63 -11.61
CA THR A 45 7.36 17.21 -12.81
C THR A 45 6.09 16.41 -12.49
N LEU A 46 5.87 16.02 -11.23
CA LEU A 46 4.66 15.34 -10.78
C LEU A 46 3.90 16.26 -9.82
N PHE A 47 2.57 16.30 -9.93
CA PHE A 47 1.70 17.28 -9.26
C PHE A 47 1.57 17.12 -7.73
N TYR A 48 2.50 16.44 -7.06
CA TYR A 48 2.32 15.91 -5.70
C TYR A 48 3.54 16.12 -4.79
N SER A 49 4.05 17.35 -4.71
CA SER A 49 5.23 17.69 -3.88
C SER A 49 5.04 17.50 -2.36
N TRP A 50 3.85 17.09 -1.93
CA TRP A 50 3.44 16.86 -0.55
C TRP A 50 3.40 15.38 -0.15
N ALA A 51 3.43 14.44 -1.10
CA ALA A 51 3.28 13.02 -0.83
C ALA A 51 4.65 12.32 -0.63
N GLY A 52 4.75 11.43 0.36
CA GLY A 52 5.95 10.62 0.60
C GLY A 52 6.12 9.48 -0.42
N GLY A 53 5.01 9.01 -1.00
CA GLY A 53 4.94 7.98 -2.04
C GLY A 53 3.67 8.12 -2.87
N ILE A 54 3.62 7.42 -4.01
CA ILE A 54 2.43 7.33 -4.89
C ILE A 54 2.42 5.99 -5.62
N TYR A 55 1.32 5.25 -5.52
CA TYR A 55 0.97 4.20 -6.45
C TYR A 55 0.26 4.76 -7.69
N ASN A 56 0.75 4.41 -8.87
CA ASN A 56 0.18 4.82 -10.15
C ASN A 56 -0.44 3.63 -10.87
N ASN A 57 -1.76 3.52 -10.77
CA ASN A 57 -2.54 2.48 -11.42
C ASN A 57 -2.42 2.45 -12.96
N ALA A 58 -2.06 3.57 -13.62
CA ALA A 58 -1.95 3.60 -15.07
C ALA A 58 -0.71 2.87 -15.61
N ASN A 59 0.29 2.65 -14.76
CA ASN A 59 1.53 1.98 -15.16
C ASN A 59 2.05 0.95 -14.14
N ASP A 60 1.25 0.66 -13.11
CA ASP A 60 1.53 -0.33 -12.07
C ASP A 60 2.92 -0.12 -11.44
N LYS A 61 3.15 1.12 -11.00
CA LYS A 61 4.39 1.53 -10.35
C LYS A 61 4.12 2.21 -9.03
N ILE A 62 4.97 1.86 -8.06
CA ILE A 62 5.09 2.57 -6.81
C ILE A 62 6.25 3.54 -6.95
N TYR A 63 5.97 4.79 -6.69
CA TYR A 63 6.93 5.86 -6.72
C TYR A 63 7.19 6.35 -5.31
N LEU A 64 8.47 6.50 -4.96
CA LEU A 64 8.86 6.96 -3.63
C LEU A 64 9.72 8.20 -3.73
N ARG A 65 9.59 9.09 -2.75
CA ARG A 65 10.38 10.29 -2.65
C ARG A 65 11.82 9.96 -2.22
N GLY A 66 12.81 10.44 -2.97
CA GLY A 66 14.22 10.04 -2.84
C GLY A 66 15.07 10.90 -1.91
N ASP A 67 14.51 11.88 -1.20
CA ASP A 67 15.21 12.66 -0.18
C ASP A 67 14.98 12.18 1.26
N GLU A 68 14.04 11.28 1.45
CA GLU A 68 13.79 10.62 2.74
C GLU A 68 14.52 9.28 2.77
N ASN A 69 15.08 8.92 3.94
CA ASN A 69 15.46 7.54 4.18
C ASN A 69 14.24 6.68 3.85
N PHE A 70 14.39 5.66 3.00
CA PHE A 70 13.28 4.81 2.61
C PHE A 70 12.43 4.40 3.82
N ASN A 71 11.16 4.78 3.80
CA ASN A 71 10.22 4.49 4.86
C ASN A 71 9.37 3.27 4.48
N ALA A 72 9.55 2.17 5.20
CA ALA A 72 8.81 0.93 4.96
C ALA A 72 7.30 1.13 5.13
N MET A 73 6.87 2.10 5.94
CA MET A 73 5.46 2.48 6.10
C MET A 73 4.89 3.06 4.82
N ILE A 74 5.55 4.08 4.24
CA ILE A 74 5.12 4.70 2.98
C ILE A 74 5.05 3.65 1.88
N PHE A 75 6.08 2.80 1.77
CA PHE A 75 6.06 1.75 0.77
C PHE A 75 4.92 0.74 0.99
N ALA A 76 4.69 0.30 2.23
CA ALA A 76 3.59 -0.62 2.54
C ALA A 76 2.23 0.03 2.26
N HIS A 77 2.06 1.32 2.55
CA HIS A 77 0.88 2.10 2.21
C HIS A 77 0.63 2.10 0.70
N GLU A 78 1.64 2.44 -0.12
CA GLU A 78 1.49 2.42 -1.58
C GLU A 78 1.25 1.01 -2.15
N LEU A 79 1.81 -0.02 -1.51
CA LEU A 79 1.51 -1.41 -1.85
C LEU A 79 0.05 -1.77 -1.50
N GLY A 80 -0.48 -1.22 -0.40
CA GLY A 80 -1.89 -1.29 -0.06
C GLY A 80 -2.77 -0.71 -1.16
N HIS A 81 -2.39 0.43 -1.76
CA HIS A 81 -3.07 0.98 -2.93
C HIS A 81 -2.99 0.08 -4.17
N ALA A 82 -1.86 -0.60 -4.39
CA ALA A 82 -1.76 -1.59 -5.46
C ALA A 82 -2.80 -2.70 -5.26
N ILE A 83 -2.77 -3.35 -4.09
CA ILE A 83 -3.68 -4.45 -3.71
C ILE A 83 -5.15 -4.00 -3.72
N ALA A 84 -5.44 -2.79 -3.24
CA ALA A 84 -6.79 -2.23 -3.26
C ALA A 84 -7.37 -2.19 -4.68
N ASN A 85 -6.52 -1.99 -5.68
CA ASN A 85 -6.88 -1.87 -7.09
C ASN A 85 -6.81 -3.21 -7.86
N THR A 86 -6.19 -4.25 -7.30
CA THR A 86 -6.07 -5.60 -7.91
C THR A 86 -6.80 -6.67 -7.12
N LYS A 87 -7.83 -7.29 -7.72
CA LYS A 87 -8.08 -8.72 -7.54
C LYS A 87 -7.82 -9.41 -8.87
N THR A 88 -6.66 -10.06 -8.99
CA THR A 88 -6.44 -11.03 -10.07
C THR A 88 -7.27 -12.26 -9.78
N GLY A 89 -8.36 -12.46 -10.52
CA GLY A 89 -9.05 -13.74 -10.56
C GLY A 89 -8.13 -14.83 -11.12
N PRO A 90 -8.45 -16.13 -10.92
CA PRO A 90 -7.68 -17.28 -11.42
C PRO A 90 -7.46 -17.30 -12.95
N ASP A 91 -8.15 -16.40 -13.67
CA ASP A 91 -8.17 -16.29 -15.13
C ASP A 91 -7.29 -15.12 -15.63
N GLY A 92 -6.62 -14.39 -14.73
CA GLY A 92 -5.84 -13.19 -15.06
C GLY A 92 -6.69 -11.98 -15.45
N ALA A 93 -8.02 -12.05 -15.29
CA ALA A 93 -8.91 -10.91 -15.45
C ALA A 93 -8.92 -10.06 -14.17
N ALA A 94 -8.72 -8.75 -14.31
CA ALA A 94 -8.89 -7.80 -13.22
C ALA A 94 -10.38 -7.72 -12.85
N THR A 95 -10.77 -8.39 -11.76
CA THR A 95 -12.14 -8.33 -11.25
C THR A 95 -12.14 -7.53 -9.96
N TRP A 96 -12.51 -6.25 -10.07
CA TRP A 96 -12.96 -5.31 -9.03
C TRP A 96 -12.10 -5.19 -7.76
N GLY A 97 -11.70 -3.96 -7.45
CA GLY A 97 -10.85 -3.62 -6.30
C GLY A 97 -11.41 -4.08 -4.96
N VAL A 98 -10.52 -4.37 -4.01
CA VAL A 98 -10.83 -4.78 -2.64
C VAL A 98 -11.70 -3.75 -1.91
N VAL A 99 -11.57 -2.48 -2.31
CA VAL A 99 -12.44 -1.39 -1.93
C VAL A 99 -13.68 -1.41 -2.82
N ASP A 100 -14.60 -2.35 -2.53
CA ASP A 100 -15.89 -2.49 -3.20
C ASP A 100 -17.02 -1.71 -2.48
N GLU A 101 -18.25 -1.84 -2.95
CA GLU A 101 -19.42 -1.19 -2.34
C GLU A 101 -19.60 -1.59 -0.86
N LYS A 102 -19.36 -2.86 -0.53
CA LYS A 102 -19.52 -3.38 0.82
C LYS A 102 -18.41 -2.88 1.75
N PHE A 103 -17.18 -2.79 1.26
CA PHE A 103 -16.09 -2.14 1.99
C PHE A 103 -16.44 -0.68 2.26
N THR A 104 -16.90 0.03 1.23
CA THR A 104 -17.26 1.45 1.32
C THR A 104 -18.37 1.69 2.34
N GLU A 105 -19.42 0.88 2.34
CA GLU A 105 -20.49 0.97 3.34
C GLU A 105 -20.00 0.71 4.77
N THR A 106 -19.00 -0.16 4.94
CA THR A 106 -18.41 -0.46 6.25
C THR A 106 -17.60 0.74 6.73
N TYR A 107 -16.72 1.23 5.86
CA TYR A 107 -15.91 2.43 6.11
C TYR A 107 -16.77 3.65 6.45
N GLU A 108 -17.86 3.90 5.71
CA GLU A 108 -18.72 5.07 5.94
C GLU A 108 -19.40 5.04 7.32
N LYS A 109 -19.77 3.85 7.82
CA LYS A 109 -20.34 3.70 9.17
C LYS A 109 -19.29 3.99 10.25
N GLU A 110 -18.07 3.50 10.05
CA GLU A 110 -16.93 3.74 10.94
C GLU A 110 -16.51 5.21 10.94
N LEU A 111 -16.49 5.83 9.76
CA LEU A 111 -16.21 7.24 9.55
C LEU A 111 -17.24 8.13 10.24
N GLN A 112 -18.52 7.75 10.21
CA GLN A 112 -19.55 8.48 10.95
C GLN A 112 -19.26 8.48 12.47
N ALA A 113 -18.93 7.32 13.04
CA ALA A 113 -18.59 7.21 14.46
C ALA A 113 -17.33 8.02 14.83
N PHE A 114 -16.34 8.05 13.93
CA PHE A 114 -15.14 8.88 14.05
C PHE A 114 -15.48 10.37 14.12
N TYR A 115 -16.34 10.88 13.23
CA TYR A 115 -16.78 12.28 13.25
C TYR A 115 -17.69 12.62 14.44
N GLU A 116 -18.54 11.69 14.88
CA GLU A 116 -19.37 11.86 16.09
C GLU A 116 -18.52 11.99 17.36
N ALA A 117 -17.30 11.45 17.37
CA ALA A 117 -16.33 11.64 18.45
C ALA A 117 -15.60 13.00 18.40
N GLY A 118 -15.89 13.85 17.40
CA GLY A 118 -15.30 15.18 17.25
C GLY A 118 -13.92 15.20 16.59
N LEU A 119 -13.52 14.10 15.95
CA LEU A 119 -12.27 13.97 15.21
C LEU A 119 -12.45 14.42 13.75
N THR A 120 -11.36 14.66 13.04
CA THR A 120 -11.34 15.16 11.67
C THR A 120 -10.31 14.40 10.82
N GLN A 121 -10.32 14.63 9.50
CA GLN A 121 -9.34 14.03 8.58
C GLN A 121 -7.89 14.42 8.90
N GLU A 122 -7.67 15.54 9.60
CA GLU A 122 -6.34 15.94 10.06
C GLU A 122 -5.83 15.06 11.21
N ASP A 123 -6.74 14.38 11.93
CA ASP A 123 -6.38 13.50 13.04
C ASP A 123 -6.04 12.08 12.56
N CYS A 124 -6.52 11.67 11.38
CA CYS A 124 -6.31 10.33 10.83
C CYS A 124 -6.37 10.38 9.30
N TYR A 125 -5.24 10.16 8.63
CA TYR A 125 -5.18 10.17 7.17
C TYR A 125 -6.13 9.14 6.53
N GLY A 126 -6.34 8.00 7.18
CA GLY A 126 -7.29 6.97 6.76
C GLY A 126 -8.75 7.45 6.68
N ALA A 127 -9.13 8.56 7.32
CA ALA A 127 -10.48 9.14 7.24
C ALA A 127 -10.71 9.97 5.96
N SER A 128 -9.70 10.09 5.09
CA SER A 128 -9.79 10.88 3.85
C SER A 128 -10.59 10.17 2.75
N SER A 129 -10.48 8.85 2.64
CA SER A 129 -11.25 8.03 1.70
C SER A 129 -11.19 6.53 2.06
N PRO A 130 -12.11 5.71 1.53
CA PRO A 130 -12.05 4.26 1.71
C PRO A 130 -10.72 3.64 1.23
N GLN A 131 -10.14 4.16 0.15
CA GLN A 131 -8.86 3.69 -0.39
C GLN A 131 -7.71 3.96 0.56
N GLU A 132 -7.68 5.16 1.14
CA GLU A 132 -6.66 5.56 2.11
C GLU A 132 -6.83 4.80 3.43
N ALA A 133 -8.07 4.56 3.87
CA ALA A 133 -8.37 3.71 5.02
C ALA A 133 -7.82 2.29 4.84
N PHE A 134 -8.00 1.71 3.64
CA PHE A 134 -7.46 0.39 3.31
C PHE A 134 -5.93 0.39 3.29
N ALA A 135 -5.31 1.37 2.60
CA ALA A 135 -3.86 1.45 2.46
C ALA A 135 -3.17 1.64 3.81
N GLU A 136 -3.71 2.49 4.68
CA GLU A 136 -3.24 2.68 6.04
C GLU A 136 -3.41 1.41 6.89
N ALA A 137 -4.58 0.77 6.84
CA ALA A 137 -4.80 -0.49 7.55
C ALA A 137 -3.86 -1.60 7.07
N TYR A 138 -3.59 -1.66 5.77
CA TYR A 138 -2.63 -2.59 5.18
C TYR A 138 -1.21 -2.32 5.68
N ALA A 139 -0.77 -1.05 5.70
CA ALA A 139 0.54 -0.67 6.21
C ALA A 139 0.69 -1.03 7.69
N LEU A 140 -0.34 -0.76 8.50
CA LEU A 140 -0.40 -1.12 9.92
C LEU A 140 -0.12 -2.61 10.16
N LEU A 141 -0.80 -3.47 9.41
CA LEU A 141 -0.71 -4.93 9.53
C LEU A 141 0.63 -5.49 9.03
N THR A 142 1.29 -4.76 8.12
CA THR A 142 2.43 -5.24 7.34
C THR A 142 3.76 -4.85 7.98
N VAL A 143 3.83 -3.66 8.60
CA VAL A 143 5.04 -3.12 9.23
C VAL A 143 4.78 -2.61 10.67
N PRO A 144 4.18 -3.41 11.56
CA PRO A 144 3.71 -2.98 12.89
C PRO A 144 4.82 -2.51 13.85
N SER A 145 6.08 -2.84 13.56
CA SER A 145 7.22 -2.36 14.35
C SER A 145 7.54 -0.88 14.13
N GLN A 146 7.00 -0.28 13.06
CA GLN A 146 7.22 1.12 12.67
C GLN A 146 5.96 1.99 12.85
N THR A 147 4.82 1.41 13.28
CA THR A 147 3.51 2.07 13.39
C THR A 147 3.31 2.82 14.72
N LYS A 148 4.33 3.55 15.20
CA LYS A 148 4.22 4.34 16.46
C LYS A 148 3.49 5.67 16.31
N GLU A 149 2.81 5.88 15.19
CA GLU A 149 2.19 7.15 14.83
C GLU A 149 0.76 7.26 15.36
N LEU A 150 0.31 8.50 15.63
CA LEU A 150 -1.00 8.80 16.20
C LEU A 150 -2.16 8.30 15.31
N ASP A 151 -2.00 8.39 14.00
CA ASP A 151 -2.98 7.96 12.99
C ASP A 151 -3.41 6.49 13.16
N TYR A 152 -2.45 5.59 13.47
CA TYR A 152 -2.76 4.18 13.64
C TYR A 152 -3.61 3.88 14.88
N LYS A 153 -3.48 4.68 15.94
CA LYS A 153 -4.33 4.55 17.12
C LYS A 153 -5.78 4.88 16.79
N TYR A 154 -6.02 5.86 15.92
CA TYR A 154 -7.37 6.20 15.49
C TYR A 154 -7.95 5.14 14.56
N LEU A 155 -7.14 4.57 13.65
CA LEU A 155 -7.53 3.41 12.84
C LEU A 155 -7.95 2.22 13.72
N GLU A 156 -7.13 1.84 14.70
CA GLU A 156 -7.45 0.73 15.62
C GLU A 156 -8.72 0.98 16.45
N THR A 157 -9.00 2.25 16.78
CA THR A 157 -10.13 2.62 17.65
C THR A 157 -11.44 2.75 16.87
N TYR A 158 -11.40 3.39 15.70
CA TYR A 158 -12.60 3.82 14.99
C TYR A 158 -12.86 3.06 13.69
N PHE A 159 -11.85 2.40 13.12
CA PHE A 159 -11.94 1.65 11.87
C PHE A 159 -11.61 0.14 12.00
N PRO A 160 -12.09 -0.57 13.05
CA PRO A 160 -11.71 -1.96 13.31
C PRO A 160 -12.15 -2.96 12.23
N GLU A 161 -13.34 -2.79 11.64
CA GLU A 161 -13.83 -3.66 10.56
C GLU A 161 -13.08 -3.40 9.25
N THR A 162 -12.70 -2.14 8.98
CA THR A 162 -11.78 -1.81 7.89
C THR A 162 -10.45 -2.55 8.03
N ILE A 163 -9.87 -2.57 9.24
CA ILE A 163 -8.64 -3.34 9.52
C ILE A 163 -8.86 -4.84 9.32
N LEU A 164 -9.98 -5.39 9.80
CA LEU A 164 -10.30 -6.81 9.60
C LEU A 164 -10.44 -7.18 8.12
N GLN A 165 -11.00 -6.30 7.30
CA GLN A 165 -11.09 -6.52 5.85
C GLN A 165 -9.71 -6.49 5.18
N ALA A 166 -8.86 -5.53 5.54
CA ALA A 166 -7.47 -5.50 5.08
C ALA A 166 -6.70 -6.76 5.47
N GLN A 167 -6.91 -7.27 6.69
CA GLN A 167 -6.30 -8.51 7.15
C GLN A 167 -6.75 -9.73 6.32
N ARG A 168 -8.05 -9.86 6.02
CA ARG A 168 -8.55 -10.97 5.20
C ARG A 168 -7.95 -10.96 3.80
N VAL A 169 -7.84 -9.78 3.20
CA VAL A 169 -7.25 -9.63 1.86
C VAL A 169 -5.78 -10.01 1.89
N LEU A 170 -5.05 -9.57 2.91
CA LEU A 170 -3.66 -9.94 3.12
C LEU A 170 -3.48 -11.47 3.23
N GLU A 171 -4.37 -12.15 3.95
CA GLU A 171 -4.39 -13.61 4.06
C GLU A 171 -4.68 -14.27 2.70
N GLU A 172 -5.71 -13.82 1.97
CA GLU A 172 -6.08 -14.31 0.64
C GLU A 172 -4.93 -14.16 -0.37
N THR A 173 -4.32 -12.97 -0.45
CA THR A 173 -3.18 -12.68 -1.35
C THR A 173 -2.01 -13.61 -1.04
N ARG A 174 -1.74 -13.89 0.24
CA ARG A 174 -0.64 -14.79 0.65
C ARG A 174 -0.91 -16.25 0.30
N GLU A 175 -2.15 -16.72 0.43
CA GLU A 175 -2.55 -18.08 0.06
C GLU A 175 -2.42 -18.32 -1.45
N LEU A 176 -2.93 -17.40 -2.27
CA LEU A 176 -2.80 -17.46 -3.74
C LEU A 176 -1.33 -17.55 -4.19
N GLY A 177 -0.47 -16.73 -3.58
CA GLY A 177 0.98 -16.79 -3.84
C GLY A 177 1.62 -18.12 -3.45
N GLN A 178 1.11 -18.84 -2.45
CA GLN A 178 1.59 -20.19 -2.12
C GLN A 178 1.16 -21.24 -3.14
N GLU A 179 -0.09 -21.19 -3.61
CA GLU A 179 -0.62 -22.14 -4.59
C GLU A 179 0.07 -22.03 -5.94
N GLU A 180 0.31 -20.82 -6.43
CA GLU A 180 1.03 -20.60 -7.70
C GLU A 180 2.46 -21.15 -7.66
N ARG A 181 3.15 -21.00 -6.53
CA ARG A 181 4.47 -21.60 -6.31
C ARG A 181 4.40 -23.12 -6.34
N GLY A 182 3.39 -23.70 -5.71
CA GLY A 182 3.14 -25.15 -5.76
C GLY A 182 2.89 -25.69 -7.17
N ARG A 183 2.29 -24.89 -8.06
CA ARG A 183 2.11 -25.24 -9.48
C ARG A 183 3.40 -25.09 -10.30
N LYS A 184 4.12 -23.97 -10.16
CA LYS A 184 5.38 -23.71 -10.91
C LYS A 184 6.51 -24.67 -10.58
N VAL A 185 6.54 -25.24 -9.37
CA VAL A 185 7.54 -26.26 -8.99
C VAL A 185 7.21 -27.64 -9.56
N LYS A 186 5.96 -27.88 -9.98
CA LYS A 186 5.48 -29.16 -10.52
C LYS A 186 5.42 -29.20 -12.06
N SER A 187 5.65 -28.08 -12.73
CA SER A 187 5.75 -27.94 -14.19
C SER A 187 7.20 -27.94 -14.66
#